data_AF-A0A2G9TQG8-F1
#
_entry.id   AF-A0A2G9TQG8-F1
#
_cell.length_a   1.000
_cell.length_b   1.000
_cell.length_c   1.000
_cell.angle_alpha   90.00
_cell.angle_beta   90.00
_cell.angle_gamma   90.00
#
_symmetry.space_group_name_H-M   'P 1'
#
loop_
_entity.id
_entity.type
_entity.pdbx_description
1 polymer ?
#
loop_
_entity_poly.entity_id
_entity_poly.type
_entity_poly.pdbx_seq_one_letter_code
_entity_poly.pdbx_strand_id
1 'polypeptide(L)' 'ARGKLTCNGEPAVGVRVKLYDSDNSVLPGVVDTDDQMASGKTDSNGEYDLSGHTAEITGIEPYIAIFHDCNDGIK' A
#
# COMPACT_ATOMS: atom_id res chain seq x y z
N ALA A 1 2.42 8.79 1.28
CA ALA A 1 1.26 8.54 0.40
C ALA A 1 -0.01 8.88 1.15
N ARG A 2 -0.82 9.79 0.61
CA ARG A 2 -2.11 10.18 1.19
C ARG A 2 -3.22 9.95 0.16
N GLY A 3 -4.36 9.45 0.60
CA GLY A 3 -5.50 9.23 -0.29
C GLY A 3 -6.79 8.96 0.45
N LYS A 4 -7.87 8.81 -0.32
CA LYS A 4 -9.22 8.50 0.17
C LYS A 4 -9.82 7.37 -0.66
N LEU A 5 -10.32 6.34 0.00
CA LEU A 5 -10.98 5.21 -0.63
C LEU A 5 -12.48 5.30 -0.43
N THR A 6 -13.22 5.03 -1.51
CA THR A 6 -14.68 4.95 -1.50
C THR A 6 -15.12 3.63 -2.11
N CYS A 7 -16.27 3.13 -1.66
CA CYS A 7 -16.94 1.96 -2.21
C CYS A 7 -18.41 2.32 -2.43
N ASN A 8 -18.88 2.25 -3.68
CA ASN A 8 -20.26 2.62 -4.04
C ASN A 8 -20.67 4.05 -3.60
N GLY A 9 -19.72 4.99 -3.61
CA GLY A 9 -19.93 6.38 -3.23
C GLY A 9 -19.81 6.67 -1.72
N GLU A 10 -19.71 5.64 -0.88
CA GLU A 10 -19.50 5.79 0.57
C GLU A 10 -18.02 5.63 0.96
N PRO A 11 -17.56 6.23 2.07
CA PRO A 11 -16.21 5.99 2.58
C PRO A 11 -15.93 4.52 2.85
N ALA A 12 -14.85 3.99 2.26
CA ALA A 12 -14.43 2.62 2.51
C ALA A 12 -13.59 2.58 3.81
N VAL A 13 -14.26 2.42 4.95
CA VAL A 13 -13.66 2.47 6.29
C VAL A 13 -12.92 1.18 6.64
N GLY A 14 -11.76 1.30 7.28
CA GLY A 14 -11.02 0.14 7.80
C GLY A 14 -10.33 -0.73 6.75
N VAL A 15 -10.31 -0.28 5.49
CA VAL A 15 -9.59 -0.93 4.38
C VAL A 15 -8.10 -0.91 4.67
N ARG A 16 -7.45 -2.07 4.57
CA ARG A 16 -6.00 -2.17 4.81
C ARG A 16 -5.25 -1.61 3.61
N VAL A 17 -4.34 -0.68 3.88
CA VAL A 17 -3.48 -0.04 2.87
C VAL A 17 -2.04 -0.25 3.30
N LYS A 18 -1.19 -0.62 2.34
CA LYS A 18 0.24 -0.81 2.58
C LYS A 18 1.05 -0.06 1.54
N LEU A 19 2.13 0.56 1.99
CA LEU A 19 3.14 1.20 1.15
C LEU A 19 4.32 0.24 1.05
N TYR A 20 4.69 -0.07 -0.18
CA TYR A 20 5.77 -0.98 -0.52
C TYR A 20 6.77 -0.29 -1.44
N ASP A 21 8.01 -0.76 -1.42
CA ASP A 21 8.96 -0.58 -2.50
C ASP A 21 8.97 -1.85 -3.37
N SER A 22 9.15 -1.71 -4.68
CA SER A 22 9.20 -2.86 -5.59
C SER A 22 10.64 -3.20 -5.94
N ASP A 23 11.03 -4.45 -5.69
CA ASP A 23 12.42 -4.92 -5.85
C ASP A 23 12.70 -5.52 -7.25
N ASN A 24 12.09 -4.96 -8.28
CA ASN A 24 12.17 -5.41 -9.68
C ASN A 24 13.51 -5.03 -10.37
N SER A 25 14.54 -4.65 -9.60
CA SER A 25 15.86 -4.32 -10.13
C SER A 25 16.88 -5.46 -9.97
N VAL A 26 17.69 -5.65 -11.01
CA VAL A 26 18.42 -6.89 -11.35
C VAL A 26 19.75 -7.07 -10.57
N LEU A 27 19.95 -6.36 -9.46
CA LEU A 27 21.15 -6.45 -8.60
C LEU A 27 20.78 -6.71 -7.13
N PRO A 28 21.62 -7.43 -6.37
CA PRO A 28 21.16 -8.13 -5.17
C PRO A 28 21.12 -7.28 -3.89
N GLY A 29 19.90 -7.10 -3.37
CA GLY A 29 19.51 -7.42 -1.99
C GLY A 29 18.77 -8.78 -1.99
N VAL A 30 19.52 -9.86 -1.79
CA VAL A 30 19.06 -11.24 -1.97
C VAL A 30 18.02 -11.61 -0.91
N VAL A 31 16.72 -11.40 -1.15
CA VAL A 31 15.58 -12.38 -1.19
C VAL A 31 14.28 -11.61 -1.44
N ASP A 32 13.90 -11.42 -2.71
CA ASP A 32 12.54 -11.52 -3.29
C ASP A 32 11.31 -11.25 -2.37
N THR A 33 11.29 -10.14 -1.63
CA THR A 33 10.12 -9.69 -0.88
C THR A 33 10.02 -8.17 -0.94
N ASP A 34 9.00 -7.64 -1.63
CA ASP A 34 8.71 -6.21 -1.63
C ASP A 34 8.82 -5.61 -0.22
N ASP A 35 9.65 -4.58 -0.10
CA ASP A 35 9.95 -3.94 1.17
C ASP A 35 8.73 -3.16 1.69
N GLN A 36 8.08 -3.69 2.73
CA GLN A 36 6.92 -3.04 3.34
C GLN A 36 7.35 -1.80 4.15
N MET A 37 7.40 -0.65 3.50
CA MET A 37 7.76 0.62 4.12
C MET A 37 6.76 1.10 5.18
N ALA A 38 5.45 0.92 4.98
CA ALA A 38 4.43 1.29 5.96
C ALA A 38 3.11 0.52 5.78
N SER A 39 2.29 0.49 6.83
CA SER A 39 0.92 -0.05 6.76
C SER A 39 -0.04 0.73 7.62
N GLY A 40 -1.30 0.74 7.21
CA GLY A 40 -2.38 1.36 7.98
C GLY A 40 -3.75 0.91 7.50
N LYS A 41 -4.77 1.59 8.00
CA LYS A 41 -6.15 1.43 7.59
C LYS A 41 -6.78 2.78 7.31
N THR A 42 -7.74 2.81 6.39
CA THR A 42 -8.56 3.99 6.18
C THR A 42 -9.39 4.33 7.41
N ASP A 43 -9.52 5.62 7.71
CA ASP A 43 -10.30 6.14 8.84
C ASP A 43 -11.81 6.18 8.55
N SER A 44 -12.59 6.82 9.42
CA SER A 44 -14.05 6.98 9.26
C SER A 44 -14.47 7.79 8.04
N ASN A 45 -13.55 8.57 7.46
CA ASN A 45 -13.75 9.34 6.24
C ASN A 45 -13.22 8.61 5.01
N GLY A 46 -12.70 7.39 5.16
CA GLY A 46 -12.08 6.60 4.11
C GLY A 46 -10.64 7.04 3.80
N GLU A 47 -10.05 7.89 4.63
CA GLU A 47 -8.75 8.53 4.37
C GLU A 47 -7.60 7.72 4.96
N TYR A 48 -6.46 7.71 4.26
CA TYR A 48 -5.20 7.16 4.74
C TYR A 48 -4.06 8.15 4.51
N ASP A 49 -3.09 8.15 5.42
CA ASP A 49 -1.83 8.87 5.29
C ASP A 49 -0.71 7.97 5.80
N LEU A 50 0.12 7.48 4.88
CA LEU A 50 1.23 6.59 5.16
C LEU A 50 2.55 7.27 4.83
N SER A 51 3.52 7.13 5.72
CA SER A 51 4.91 7.54 5.49
C SER A 51 5.81 6.38 5.89
N GLY A 52 6.82 6.11 5.07
CA GLY A 52 7.77 5.02 5.27
C GLY A 52 9.06 5.32 4.53
N HIS A 53 10.06 4.48 4.77
CA HIS A 53 11.37 4.58 4.15
C HIS A 53 11.94 3.18 3.98
N THR A 54 12.80 3.00 2.98
CA THR A 54 13.72 1.86 2.87
C THR A 54 15.09 2.37 2.43
N ALA A 55 16.12 1.52 2.56
CA ALA A 55 17.50 1.82 2.23
C ALA A 55 17.93 1.03 1.00
N GLU A 56 17.77 1.64 -0.16
CA GLU A 56 18.15 1.06 -1.44
C GLU A 56 19.50 1.57 -1.95
N ILE A 57 20.24 0.69 -2.62
CA ILE A 57 21.43 1.10 -3.41
C ILE A 57 20.98 1.75 -4.73
N THR A 58 19.84 1.30 -5.26
CA THR A 58 19.17 1.85 -6.44
C THR A 58 18.15 2.93 -6.05
N GLY A 59 17.26 3.30 -6.98
CA GLY A 59 16.11 4.14 -6.66
C GLY A 59 15.01 3.35 -5.95
N ILE A 60 14.19 4.04 -5.16
CA ILE A 60 12.94 3.54 -4.57
C ILE A 60 11.84 3.64 -5.64
N GLU A 61 11.11 2.55 -5.86
CA GLU A 61 9.96 2.37 -6.75
C GLU A 61 8.66 2.14 -5.94
N PRO A 62 8.12 3.18 -5.29
CA PRO A 62 7.05 3.01 -4.30
C PRO A 62 5.69 2.70 -4.94
N TYR A 63 4.96 1.75 -4.36
CA TYR A 63 3.58 1.44 -4.73
C TYR A 63 2.66 1.23 -3.52
N ILE A 64 1.34 1.31 -3.75
CA ILE A 64 0.32 1.11 -2.72
C ILE A 64 -0.47 -0.16 -3.01
N ALA A 65 -0.48 -1.09 -2.05
CA ALA A 65 -1.36 -2.25 -2.07
C ALA A 65 -2.60 -1.99 -1.20
N ILE A 66 -3.79 -2.15 -1.78
CA ILE A 66 -5.08 -1.96 -1.14
C ILE A 66 -5.77 -3.32 -1.02
N PHE A 67 -6.10 -3.72 0.20
CA PHE A 67 -6.78 -4.99 0.49
C PHE A 67 -8.22 -4.69 0.89
N HIS A 68 -9.16 -4.96 0.00
CA HIS A 68 -10.58 -4.65 0.15
C HIS A 68 -11.46 -5.78 -0.38
N ASP A 69 -12.67 -5.87 0.16
CA ASP A 69 -13.72 -6.79 -0.32
C ASP A 69 -14.86 -6.02 -1.04
N CYS A 70 -14.60 -4.75 -1.43
CA CYS A 70 -15.55 -3.94 -2.18
C CYS A 70 -15.71 -4.45 -3.62
N ASN A 71 -16.86 -5.04 -3.93
CA ASN A 71 -17.24 -5.48 -5.29
C ASN A 71 -16.21 -6.40 -5.97
N ASP A 72 -15.43 -7.18 -5.19
CA ASP A 72 -14.38 -8.07 -5.70
C ASP A 72 -14.90 -9.46 -6.11
N GLY A 73 -16.19 -9.72 -5.86
CA GLY A 73 -16.87 -10.96 -6.25
C GLY A 73 -16.58 -12.15 -5.34
N ILE A 74 -15.87 -11.97 -4.22
CA ILE A 74 -15.51 -13.01 -3.25
C ILE A 74 -15.91 -12.51 -1.85
N LYS A 75 -16.34 -13.41 -0.95
CA LYS A 75 -16.85 -13.05 0.38
C LYS A 75 -16.22 -13.90 1.46
#